data_AF-A0A840AJ55-F1
#
_entry.id   AF-A0A840AJ55-F1
#
_cell.length_a   1.000
_cell.length_b   1.000
_cell.length_c   1.000
_cell.angle_alpha   90.00
_cell.angle_beta   90.00
_cell.angle_gamma   90.00
#
_symmetry.space_group_name_H-M   'P 1'
#
loop_
_entity.id
_entity.type
_entity.pdbx_description
1 polymer ?
#
loop_
_entity_poly.entity_id
_entity_poly.type
_entity_poly.pdbx_seq_one_letter_code
_entity_poly.pdbx_strand_id
1 'polypeptide(L)'
;MLPPAAPSPCVIIHGAPELAAVLALAGDRPPRLLSAPGAAAWWGVEGFRALLVAHDALPLGILDAADAPGHALAALRAGFQAVVLSPAVPVFPALAALFAGQGVTLLPEAPPALDLARVQLHKPQGQRHLARWLGLPRTPDLA
;
A
#
# COMPACT_ATOMS: atom_id res chain seq x y z
N MET A 1 3.29 28.19 10.64
CA MET A 1 2.80 26.80 10.57
C MET A 1 2.92 26.34 9.12
N LEU A 2 3.74 25.34 8.84
CA LEU A 2 3.72 24.68 7.52
C LEU A 2 2.37 23.93 7.41
N PRO A 3 1.67 23.95 6.26
CA PRO A 3 0.54 23.04 6.07
C PRO A 3 1.01 21.60 6.30
N PRO A 4 0.17 20.73 6.88
CA PRO A 4 0.51 19.31 6.98
C PRO A 4 0.84 18.80 5.58
N ALA A 5 1.95 18.08 5.44
CA ALA A 5 2.30 17.45 4.18
C ALA A 5 1.11 16.58 3.75
N ALA A 6 0.67 16.73 2.49
CA ALA A 6 -0.40 15.90 1.96
C ALA A 6 0.03 14.42 2.11
N PRO A 7 -0.87 13.53 2.57
CA PRO A 7 -0.53 12.13 2.72
C PRO A 7 -0.05 11.57 1.37
N SER A 8 1.01 10.78 1.39
CA SER A 8 1.51 10.14 0.17
C SER A 8 0.38 9.35 -0.50
N PRO A 9 0.21 9.45 -1.84
CA PRO A 9 -0.83 8.71 -2.54
C PRO A 9 -0.66 7.21 -2.30
N CYS A 10 -1.78 6.49 -2.24
CA CYS A 10 -1.79 5.05 -2.05
C CYS A 10 -2.36 4.35 -3.29
N VAL A 11 -1.83 3.18 -3.63
CA VAL A 11 -2.35 2.34 -4.72
C VAL A 11 -2.52 0.91 -4.25
N ILE A 12 -3.60 0.25 -4.69
CA ILE A 12 -3.79 -1.18 -4.48
C ILE A 12 -3.15 -1.92 -5.66
N ILE A 13 -2.23 -2.84 -5.35
CA ILE A 13 -1.56 -3.71 -6.31
C ILE A 13 -2.00 -5.17 -6.12
N HIS A 14 -2.09 -5.90 -7.22
CA HIS A 14 -2.50 -7.31 -7.28
C HIS A 14 -1.40 -8.22 -7.85
N GLY A 15 -0.26 -7.65 -8.28
CA GLY A 15 0.87 -8.44 -8.77
C GLY A 15 2.07 -7.62 -9.22
N ALA A 16 3.10 -8.35 -9.65
CA ALA A 16 4.38 -7.78 -10.09
C ALA A 16 4.28 -6.81 -11.29
N PRO A 17 3.48 -7.06 -12.33
CA PRO A 17 3.38 -6.12 -13.45
C PRO A 17 2.87 -4.74 -13.03
N GLU A 18 1.91 -4.70 -12.09
CA GLU A 18 1.35 -3.46 -11.58
C GLU A 18 2.35 -2.72 -10.69
N LEU A 19 3.03 -3.45 -9.79
CA LEU A 19 4.08 -2.88 -8.94
C LEU A 19 5.20 -2.26 -9.77
N ALA A 20 5.72 -2.98 -10.77
CA ALA A 20 6.77 -2.48 -11.65
C ALA A 20 6.32 -1.22 -12.40
N ALA A 21 5.09 -1.20 -12.93
CA ALA A 21 4.55 -0.03 -13.63
C ALA A 21 4.42 1.19 -12.70
N VAL A 22 4.00 0.99 -11.46
CA VAL A 22 3.91 2.06 -10.45
C VAL A 22 5.28 2.64 -10.12
N LEU A 23 6.27 1.79 -9.82
CA LEU A 23 7.61 2.24 -9.45
C LEU A 23 8.30 2.95 -10.62
N ALA A 24 8.18 2.41 -11.83
CA ALA A 24 8.73 3.03 -13.03
C ALA A 24 8.13 4.42 -13.30
N LEU A 25 6.84 4.59 -13.04
CA LEU A 25 6.16 5.87 -13.26
C LEU A 25 6.44 6.89 -12.15
N ALA A 26 6.50 6.43 -10.88
CA ALA A 26 6.63 7.31 -9.72
C ALA A 26 8.05 7.85 -9.51
N GLY A 27 9.07 7.16 -10.03
CA GLY A 27 10.48 7.53 -9.85
C GLY A 27 10.83 7.68 -8.37
N ASP A 28 11.47 8.79 -8.01
CA ASP A 28 11.95 9.06 -6.64
C ASP A 28 10.85 9.35 -5.62
N ARG A 29 9.58 9.39 -6.03
CA ARG A 29 8.43 9.68 -5.15
C ARG A 29 7.39 8.55 -5.19
N PRO A 30 7.76 7.33 -4.79
CA PRO A 30 6.87 6.19 -4.87
C PRO A 30 5.66 6.35 -3.92
N PRO A 31 4.46 5.91 -4.34
CA PRO A 31 3.29 5.88 -3.47
C PRO A 31 3.44 4.81 -2.37
N ARG A 32 2.51 4.84 -1.41
CA ARG A 32 2.25 3.68 -0.56
C ARG A 32 1.63 2.55 -1.39
N LEU A 33 2.00 1.32 -1.09
CA LEU A 33 1.56 0.12 -1.80
C LEU A 33 0.67 -0.71 -0.88
N LEU A 34 -0.63 -0.65 -1.10
CA LEU A 34 -1.63 -1.38 -0.32
C LEU A 34 -1.94 -2.72 -0.99
N SER A 35 -2.04 -3.80 -0.21
CA SER A 35 -2.62 -5.05 -0.72
C SER A 35 -4.13 -4.90 -0.90
N ALA A 36 -4.75 -5.69 -1.77
CA ALA A 36 -6.21 -5.73 -1.85
C ALA A 36 -6.86 -6.03 -0.48
N PRO A 37 -8.12 -5.60 -0.25
CA PRO A 37 -8.81 -5.81 1.03
C PRO A 37 -8.80 -7.29 1.44
N GLY A 38 -8.36 -7.57 2.68
CA GLY A 38 -8.25 -8.94 3.19
C GLY A 38 -7.27 -9.84 2.43
N ALA A 39 -6.35 -9.29 1.63
CA ALA A 39 -5.39 -10.08 0.84
C ALA A 39 -4.57 -11.05 1.69
N ALA A 40 -4.33 -10.73 2.96
CA ALA A 40 -3.64 -11.62 3.87
C ALA A 40 -4.27 -13.03 3.95
N ALA A 41 -5.59 -13.17 3.73
CA ALA A 41 -6.30 -14.44 3.83
C ALA A 41 -6.13 -15.36 2.61
N TRP A 42 -5.85 -14.83 1.42
CA TRP A 42 -5.75 -15.62 0.18
C TRP A 42 -4.41 -15.49 -0.53
N TRP A 43 -3.75 -14.34 -0.43
CA TRP A 43 -2.37 -14.13 -0.89
C TRP A 43 -1.36 -14.57 0.18
N GLY A 44 -1.75 -14.47 1.45
CA GLY A 44 -0.85 -14.66 2.57
C GLY A 44 0.08 -13.46 2.78
N VAL A 45 0.50 -13.29 4.03
CA VAL A 45 1.45 -12.22 4.43
C VAL A 45 2.77 -12.33 3.66
N GLU A 46 3.33 -13.54 3.60
CA GLU A 46 4.62 -13.77 2.93
C GLU A 46 4.53 -13.63 1.41
N GLY A 47 3.38 -13.93 0.80
CA GLY A 47 3.18 -13.75 -0.64
C GLY A 47 3.28 -12.28 -1.03
N PHE A 48 2.58 -11.41 -0.31
CA PHE A 48 2.66 -9.96 -0.55
C PHE A 48 4.05 -9.39 -0.19
N ARG A 49 4.64 -9.83 0.91
CA ARG A 49 6.00 -9.45 1.30
C ARG A 49 7.03 -9.82 0.23
N ALA A 50 6.98 -11.05 -0.28
CA ALA A 50 7.93 -11.53 -1.28
C ALA A 50 7.87 -10.68 -2.56
N LEU A 51 6.67 -10.29 -2.99
CA LEU A 51 6.49 -9.36 -4.10
C LEU A 51 7.19 -8.02 -3.85
N LEU A 52 6.98 -7.42 -2.67
CA LEU A 52 7.58 -6.13 -2.32
C LEU A 52 9.10 -6.21 -2.19
N VAL A 53 9.62 -7.25 -1.53
CA VAL A 53 11.07 -7.47 -1.38
C VAL A 53 11.76 -7.65 -2.73
N ALA A 54 11.13 -8.36 -3.68
CA ALA A 54 11.66 -8.53 -5.02
C ALA A 54 11.83 -7.20 -5.80
N HIS A 55 11.20 -6.12 -5.34
CA HIS A 55 11.26 -4.79 -5.95
C HIS A 55 11.82 -3.71 -4.98
N ASP A 56 12.45 -4.12 -3.87
CA ASP A 56 12.96 -3.22 -2.82
C ASP A 56 11.90 -2.22 -2.28
N ALA A 57 10.64 -2.66 -2.24
CA ALA A 57 9.48 -1.82 -1.97
C ALA A 57 8.81 -2.11 -0.61
N LEU A 58 9.40 -2.97 0.22
CA LEU A 58 8.81 -3.37 1.52
C LEU A 58 8.50 -2.18 2.44
N PRO A 59 9.36 -1.14 2.57
CA PRO A 59 9.06 0.02 3.41
C PRO A 59 7.80 0.79 2.98
N LEU A 60 7.40 0.68 1.71
CA LEU A 60 6.21 1.32 1.13
C LEU A 60 4.93 0.51 1.35
N GLY A 61 5.07 -0.77 1.71
CA GLY A 61 3.98 -1.72 1.84
C GLY A 61 3.03 -1.44 2.99
N ILE A 62 1.74 -1.61 2.72
CA ILE A 62 0.66 -1.67 3.70
C ILE A 62 -0.07 -2.99 3.46
N LEU A 63 -0.06 -3.90 4.43
CA LEU A 63 -0.88 -5.11 4.35
C LEU A 63 -2.26 -4.84 4.93
N ASP A 64 -3.30 -5.19 4.19
CA ASP A 64 -4.67 -5.24 4.68
C ASP A 64 -4.96 -6.60 5.33
N ALA A 65 -5.06 -6.60 6.66
CA ALA A 65 -5.39 -7.77 7.46
C ALA A 65 -6.90 -7.91 7.74
N ALA A 66 -7.75 -7.03 7.20
CA ALA A 66 -9.19 -6.97 7.44
C ALA A 66 -9.55 -7.10 8.93
N ASP A 67 -10.22 -8.18 9.34
CA ASP A 67 -10.62 -8.51 10.71
C ASP A 67 -9.78 -9.65 11.33
N ALA A 68 -8.65 -9.98 10.73
CA ALA A 68 -7.79 -11.09 11.14
C ALA A 68 -6.56 -10.61 11.94
N PRO A 69 -6.62 -10.55 13.29
CA PRO A 69 -5.49 -10.08 14.12
C PRO A 69 -4.22 -10.95 13.97
N GLY A 70 -4.38 -12.24 13.67
CA GLY A 70 -3.26 -13.14 13.40
C GLY A 70 -2.45 -12.72 12.18
N HIS A 71 -3.10 -12.24 11.12
CA HIS A 71 -2.42 -11.70 9.94
C HIS A 71 -1.73 -10.38 10.23
N ALA A 72 -2.32 -9.52 11.06
CA ALA A 72 -1.67 -8.28 11.47
C ALA A 72 -0.37 -8.54 12.25
N LEU A 73 -0.40 -9.48 13.21
CA LEU A 73 0.81 -9.91 13.94
C LEU A 73 1.86 -10.54 13.04
N ALA A 74 1.44 -11.36 12.06
CA ALA A 74 2.34 -11.94 11.09
C ALA A 74 3.02 -10.85 10.24
N ALA A 75 2.27 -9.84 9.79
CA ALA A 75 2.81 -8.72 9.02
C ALA A 75 3.83 -7.88 9.80
N LEU A 76 3.56 -7.62 11.08
CA LEU A 76 4.51 -6.96 11.98
C LEU A 76 5.84 -7.73 12.04
N ARG A 77 5.78 -9.05 12.26
CA ARG A 77 6.97 -9.92 12.28
C ARG A 77 7.69 -9.99 10.93
N ALA A 78 6.94 -9.87 9.84
CA ALA A 78 7.44 -9.90 8.48
C ALA A 78 8.13 -8.58 8.06
N GLY A 79 8.08 -7.53 8.91
CA GLY A 79 8.81 -6.27 8.75
C GLY A 79 8.02 -5.15 8.08
N PHE A 80 6.69 -5.28 7.95
CA PHE A 80 5.85 -4.19 7.46
C PHE A 80 5.88 -3.00 8.42
N GLN A 81 5.94 -1.79 7.86
CA GLN A 81 5.92 -0.53 8.62
C GLN A 81 4.50 0.02 8.83
N ALA A 82 3.52 -0.53 8.12
CA ALA A 82 2.11 -0.21 8.29
C ALA A 82 1.22 -1.41 7.96
N VAL A 83 0.13 -1.57 8.71
CA VAL A 83 -0.86 -2.64 8.53
C VAL A 83 -2.26 -2.06 8.78
N VAL A 84 -3.26 -2.50 8.03
CA VAL A 84 -4.67 -2.18 8.28
C VAL A 84 -5.32 -3.32 9.07
N LEU A 85 -6.03 -2.99 10.14
CA LEU A 85 -6.84 -3.93 10.92
C LEU A 85 -8.11 -3.22 11.37
N SER A 86 -9.26 -3.86 11.23
CA SER A 86 -10.54 -3.29 11.67
C SER A 86 -10.56 -3.06 13.18
N PRO A 87 -11.00 -1.89 13.67
CA PRO A 87 -11.16 -1.63 15.10
C PRO A 87 -12.30 -2.43 15.74
N ALA A 88 -13.12 -3.12 14.94
CA ALA A 88 -14.16 -4.01 15.45
C ALA A 88 -13.61 -5.27 16.12
N VAL A 89 -12.34 -5.64 15.89
CA VAL A 89 -11.74 -6.80 16.56
C VAL A 89 -11.45 -6.47 18.03
N PRO A 90 -11.86 -7.29 19.01
CA PRO A 90 -11.70 -6.97 20.43
C PRO A 90 -10.25 -6.71 20.87
N VAL A 91 -9.29 -7.33 20.18
CA VAL A 91 -7.85 -7.20 20.47
C VAL A 91 -7.21 -5.96 19.82
N PHE A 92 -7.96 -5.16 19.06
CA PHE A 92 -7.42 -4.00 18.34
C PHE A 92 -6.63 -3.03 19.25
N PRO A 93 -7.14 -2.60 20.43
CA PRO A 93 -6.41 -1.66 21.27
C PRO A 93 -5.06 -2.21 21.76
N ALA A 94 -5.00 -3.51 22.06
CA ALA A 94 -3.77 -4.18 22.48
C ALA A 94 -2.75 -4.27 21.33
N LEU A 95 -3.22 -4.59 20.12
CA LEU A 95 -2.36 -4.60 18.93
C LEU A 95 -1.90 -3.19 18.54
N ALA A 96 -2.75 -2.18 18.63
CA ALA A 96 -2.38 -0.79 18.36
C ALA A 96 -1.24 -0.34 19.30
N ALA A 97 -1.33 -0.68 20.59
CA ALA A 97 -0.27 -0.40 21.56
C ALA A 97 1.03 -1.17 21.25
N LEU A 98 0.93 -2.45 20.87
CA LEU A 98 2.09 -3.26 20.47
C LEU A 98 2.80 -2.68 19.24
N PHE A 99 2.04 -2.31 18.21
CA PHE A 99 2.55 -1.71 16.97
C PHE A 99 3.25 -0.38 17.26
N ALA A 100 2.59 0.50 18.03
CA ALA A 100 3.17 1.77 18.44
C ALA A 100 4.47 1.59 19.24
N GLY A 101 4.52 0.59 20.14
CA GLY A 101 5.72 0.24 20.89
C GLY A 101 6.90 -0.24 20.03
N GLN A 102 6.65 -0.65 18.77
CA GLN A 102 7.67 -1.02 17.79
C GLN A 102 7.91 0.06 16.72
N GLY A 103 7.28 1.23 16.85
CA GLY A 103 7.35 2.30 15.86
C GLY A 103 6.64 1.96 14.53
N VAL A 104 5.75 0.96 14.53
CA VAL A 104 4.99 0.51 13.36
C VAL A 104 3.57 1.06 13.43
N THR A 105 3.00 1.40 12.28
CA THR A 105 1.64 1.99 12.24
C THR A 105 0.57 0.92 12.09
N LEU A 106 -0.39 0.86 13.01
CA LEU A 106 -1.63 0.10 12.83
C LEU A 106 -2.75 1.07 12.43
N LEU A 107 -3.25 0.92 11.21
CA LEU A 107 -4.31 1.74 10.64
C LEU A 107 -5.67 1.10 10.94
N PRO A 108 -6.65 1.84 11.48
CA PRO A 108 -8.00 1.32 11.71
C PRO A 108 -8.80 1.16 10.40
N GLU A 109 -8.39 1.85 9.34
CA GLU A 109 -9.02 1.82 8.04
C GLU A 109 -7.94 1.95 6.95
N ALA A 110 -8.20 1.34 5.79
CA ALA A 110 -7.33 1.50 4.64
C ALA A 110 -7.31 2.97 4.18
N PRO A 111 -6.13 3.54 3.87
CA PRO A 111 -6.06 4.87 3.29
C PRO A 111 -6.74 4.88 1.90
N PRO A 112 -7.30 6.02 1.46
CA PRO A 112 -7.83 6.16 0.11
C PRO A 112 -6.79 5.73 -0.92
N ALA A 113 -7.12 4.73 -1.73
CA ALA A 113 -6.20 4.12 -2.67
C ALA A 113 -6.83 3.95 -4.05
N LEU A 114 -6.01 4.12 -5.09
CA LEU A 114 -6.40 3.77 -6.47
C LEU A 114 -6.20 2.27 -6.68
N ASP A 115 -7.28 1.57 -6.99
CA ASP A 115 -7.24 0.15 -7.32
C ASP A 115 -6.81 -0.09 -8.77
N LEU A 116 -5.64 -0.71 -8.96
CA LEU A 116 -5.07 -0.93 -10.28
C LEU A 116 -5.77 -2.03 -11.07
N ALA A 117 -6.53 -2.92 -10.43
CA ALA A 117 -7.42 -3.84 -11.13
C ALA A 117 -8.50 -3.08 -11.94
N ARG A 118 -8.77 -1.82 -11.57
CA ARG A 118 -9.74 -0.93 -12.24
C ARG A 118 -9.08 0.01 -13.26
N VAL A 119 -7.77 -0.09 -13.47
CA VAL A 119 -7.00 0.78 -14.37
C VAL A 119 -6.33 -0.06 -15.46
N GLN A 120 -6.58 0.28 -16.72
CA GLN A 120 -5.96 -0.41 -17.85
C GLN A 120 -4.55 0.11 -18.10
N LEU A 121 -3.57 -0.33 -17.28
CA LEU A 121 -2.18 0.16 -17.33
C LEU A 121 -1.44 -0.11 -18.66
N HIS A 122 -1.91 -1.07 -19.45
CA HIS A 122 -1.40 -1.32 -20.80
C HIS A 122 -1.84 -0.26 -21.83
N LYS A 123 -2.78 0.63 -21.48
CA LYS A 123 -3.24 1.72 -22.34
C LYS A 123 -2.68 3.07 -21.88
N PRO A 124 -2.38 4.01 -22.80
CA PRO A 124 -1.93 5.36 -22.44
C PRO A 124 -2.89 6.09 -21.48
N GLN A 125 -4.20 5.88 -21.63
CA GLN A 125 -5.20 6.50 -20.75
C GLN A 125 -5.11 5.99 -19.31
N GLY A 126 -4.82 4.70 -19.10
CA GLY A 126 -4.63 4.13 -17.76
C GLY A 126 -3.36 4.66 -17.09
N GLN A 127 -2.26 4.78 -17.86
CA GLN A 127 -1.02 5.37 -17.38
C GLN A 127 -1.19 6.85 -17.01
N ARG A 128 -1.91 7.63 -17.84
CA ARG A 128 -2.29 9.02 -17.53
C ARG A 128 -3.17 9.13 -16.28
N HIS A 129 -4.07 8.17 -16.06
CA HIS A 129 -4.88 8.11 -14.85
C HIS A 129 -4.03 7.89 -13.59
N LEU A 130 -3.12 6.90 -13.64
CA LEU A 130 -2.18 6.65 -12.55
C LEU A 130 -1.29 7.86 -12.28
N ALA A 131 -0.70 8.47 -13.31
CA ALA A 131 0.16 9.65 -13.16
C ALA A 131 -0.58 10.82 -12.46
N ARG A 132 -1.84 11.06 -12.85
CA ARG A 132 -2.70 12.07 -12.21
C ARG A 132 -2.95 11.74 -10.74
N TRP A 133 -3.23 10.49 -10.41
CA TRP A 133 -3.46 10.06 -9.03
C TRP A 133 -2.20 10.25 -8.16
N LEU A 134 -1.03 9.95 -8.73
CA LEU A 134 0.26 10.15 -8.07
C LEU A 134 0.68 11.63 -7.97
N GLY A 135 -0.09 12.56 -8.54
CA GLY A 135 0.24 13.98 -8.57
C GLY A 135 1.50 14.29 -9.39
N LEU A 136 1.85 13.42 -10.33
CA LEU A 136 3.00 13.64 -11.20
C LEU A 136 2.68 14.77 -12.18
N PRO A 137 3.66 15.66 -12.46
CA PRO A 137 3.46 16.70 -13.45
C PRO A 137 3.09 16.04 -14.78
N ARG A 138 2.08 16.59 -15.47
CA ARG A 138 1.77 16.16 -16.83
C ARG A 138 3.02 16.46 -17.65
N THR A 139 3.72 15.43 -18.12
CA THR A 139 4.68 15.62 -19.19
C THR A 139 3.90 16.23 -20.35
N PRO A 140 4.26 17.43 -20.85
CA PRO A 140 3.67 17.92 -22.08
C PRO A 140 3.95 16.86 -23.15
N ASP A 141 2.92 16.44 -23.89
CA ASP A 141 3.09 15.57 -25.05
C ASP A 141 4.18 16.21 -25.93
N LEU A 142 5.29 15.49 -26.14
CA LEU A 142 6.21 15.82 -27.23
C LEU A 142 5.43 15.58 -28.51
N ALA A 143 5.09 16.69 -29.18
CA ALA A 143 4.46 16.74 -30.49
C ALA A 143 5.27 16.01 -31.57
#